data_AF-A0A6J5H505-F1
#
_entry.id   AF-A0A6J5H505-F1
#
_cell.length_a   1.000
_cell.length_b   1.000
_cell.length_c   1.000
_cell.angle_alpha   90.00
_cell.angle_beta   90.00
_cell.angle_gamma   90.00
#
_symmetry.space_group_name_H-M   'P 1'
#
loop_
_entity.id
_entity.type
_entity.pdbx_description
1 polymer ?
#
loop_
_entity_poly.entity_id
_entity_poly.type
_entity_poly.pdbx_seq_one_letter_code
_entity_poly.pdbx_strand_id
1 'polypeptide(L)'
;MRLTTKPFVTALLLIGSASAMASPGLTQQQCHDYPFEQLKGEVTHQQLMRELNELEAAGYNPDDANTYPDDLEQAQQKLQAEYRADCVPAAAHLSPSAPQTSAGVAPAQAAHQPAG
;
A
#
# COMPACT_ATOMS: atom_id res chain seq x y z
N MET A 1 -63.97 -6.56 1.75
CA MET A 1 -62.61 -6.45 2.31
C MET A 1 -62.50 -7.36 3.53
N ARG A 2 -61.45 -8.18 3.66
CA ARG A 2 -61.18 -9.03 4.83
C ARG A 2 -59.69 -8.95 5.18
N LEU A 3 -59.38 -9.11 6.46
CA LEU A 3 -58.09 -8.75 7.08
C LEU A 3 -56.94 -9.71 6.75
N THR A 4 -55.73 -9.13 6.75
CA THR A 4 -54.49 -9.64 7.38
C THR A 4 -54.04 -11.07 7.12
N THR A 5 -52.81 -11.23 6.61
CA THR A 5 -51.69 -11.90 7.34
C THR A 5 -50.37 -11.63 6.62
N LYS A 6 -49.33 -11.25 7.37
CA LYS A 6 -47.94 -11.14 6.90
C LYS A 6 -47.17 -12.38 7.35
N PRO A 7 -46.85 -13.35 6.48
CA PRO A 7 -45.85 -14.35 6.81
C PRO A 7 -44.46 -13.74 6.67
N PHE A 8 -43.73 -13.64 7.79
CA PHE A 8 -42.27 -13.53 7.76
C PHE A 8 -41.73 -14.79 7.06
N VAL A 9 -41.03 -14.64 5.95
CA VAL A 9 -40.19 -15.70 5.37
C VAL A 9 -38.75 -15.22 5.42
N THR A 10 -38.13 -15.48 6.57
CA THR A 10 -36.70 -15.33 6.80
C THR A 10 -35.96 -16.46 6.10
N ALA A 11 -35.31 -16.21 4.95
CA ALA A 11 -34.26 -17.08 4.40
C ALA A 11 -33.55 -16.45 3.19
N LEU A 12 -32.24 -16.74 3.06
CA LEU A 12 -31.34 -16.44 1.93
C LEU A 12 -31.04 -14.93 1.69
N LEU A 13 -29.80 -14.49 1.42
CA LEU A 13 -28.55 -15.21 1.16
C LEU A 13 -27.37 -14.65 1.96
N LEU A 14 -26.56 -15.58 2.48
CA LEU A 14 -25.12 -15.54 2.70
C LEU A 14 -24.45 -14.16 2.70
N ILE A 15 -24.02 -13.74 3.89
CA ILE A 15 -22.98 -12.73 4.09
C ILE A 15 -21.68 -13.28 3.48
N GLY A 16 -21.42 -12.92 2.22
CA GLY A 16 -20.13 -13.10 1.58
C GLY A 16 -19.15 -12.12 2.17
N SER A 17 -18.64 -12.40 3.37
CA SER A 17 -17.48 -11.71 3.92
C SER A 17 -16.29 -12.01 3.02
N ALA A 18 -16.08 -11.17 2.01
CA ALA A 18 -14.79 -11.04 1.38
C ALA A 18 -13.83 -10.62 2.50
N SER A 19 -13.01 -11.57 2.95
CA SER A 19 -11.94 -11.27 3.89
C SER A 19 -11.09 -10.18 3.25
N ALA A 20 -11.17 -8.96 3.80
CA ALA A 20 -10.21 -7.92 3.53
C ALA A 20 -8.87 -8.47 4.00
N MET A 21 -8.14 -9.10 3.08
CA MET A 21 -6.76 -9.47 3.31
C MET A 21 -6.05 -8.18 3.66
N ALA A 22 -5.51 -8.11 4.87
CA ALA A 22 -4.63 -7.03 5.29
C ALA A 22 -3.30 -7.16 4.54
N SER A 23 -3.35 -6.96 3.23
CA SER A 23 -2.19 -6.56 2.44
C SER A 23 -1.76 -5.21 3.01
N PRO A 24 -0.50 -5.06 3.46
CA PRO A 24 -0.03 -3.82 4.08
C PRO A 24 0.19 -2.68 3.06
N GLY A 25 -0.53 -2.67 1.93
CA GLY A 25 -0.38 -1.75 0.82
C GLY A 25 -1.47 -1.94 -0.23
N LEU A 26 -1.57 -0.96 -1.13
CA LEU A 26 -2.51 -0.91 -2.26
C LEU A 26 -2.28 -2.08 -3.24
N THR A 27 -3.31 -2.39 -4.04
CA THR A 27 -3.12 -3.35 -5.14
C THR A 27 -2.24 -2.73 -6.22
N GLN A 28 -1.51 -3.55 -6.99
CA GLN A 28 -0.67 -3.06 -8.09
C GLN A 28 -1.42 -2.10 -9.04
N GLN A 29 -2.70 -2.35 -9.33
CA GLN A 29 -3.52 -1.46 -10.16
C GLN A 29 -3.75 -0.10 -9.50
N GLN A 30 -4.03 -0.05 -8.20
CA GLN A 30 -4.16 1.21 -7.44
C GLN A 30 -2.82 1.95 -7.33
N CYS A 31 -1.70 1.23 -7.35
CA CYS A 31 -0.38 1.84 -7.39
C CYS A 31 -0.04 2.51 -8.74
N HIS A 32 -0.67 2.07 -9.83
CA HIS A 32 -0.59 2.75 -11.13
C HIS A 32 -1.48 4.02 -11.20
N ASP A 33 -2.38 4.25 -10.24
CA ASP A 33 -3.20 5.47 -10.17
C ASP A 33 -2.44 6.67 -9.57
N TYR A 34 -1.31 6.44 -8.88
CA TYR A 34 -0.41 7.49 -8.36
C TYR A 34 0.33 8.23 -9.50
N PRO A 35 0.56 9.55 -9.38
CA PRO A 35 1.10 10.39 -10.47
C PRO A 35 2.63 10.33 -10.63
N PHE A 36 3.24 9.16 -10.36
CA PHE A 36 4.70 8.97 -10.38
C PHE A 36 5.19 8.08 -11.52
N GLU A 37 4.28 7.42 -12.24
CA GLU A 37 4.64 6.67 -13.44
C GLU A 37 4.64 7.56 -14.70
N GLN A 38 5.65 7.40 -15.55
CA GLN A 38 5.70 8.14 -16.81
C GLN A 38 4.58 7.70 -17.75
N LEU A 39 3.69 8.65 -18.06
CA LEU A 39 2.62 8.51 -19.03
C LEU A 39 3.17 8.15 -20.42
N LYS A 40 2.61 7.11 -21.03
CA LYS A 40 2.96 6.66 -22.39
C LYS A 40 2.15 7.39 -23.45
N GLY A 41 2.23 8.72 -23.47
CA GLY A 41 1.49 9.57 -24.41
C GLY A 41 1.34 11.02 -23.92
N GLU A 42 0.48 11.77 -24.59
CA GLU A 42 0.07 13.12 -24.15
C GLU A 42 -0.79 13.05 -22.89
N VAL A 43 -0.67 14.05 -22.02
CA VAL A 43 -1.49 14.20 -20.81
C VAL A 43 -2.92 14.56 -21.22
N THR A 44 -3.89 13.71 -20.88
CA THR A 44 -5.31 14.03 -21.04
C THR A 44 -5.78 14.97 -19.91
N HIS A 45 -6.79 15.80 -20.18
CA HIS A 45 -7.37 16.67 -19.15
C HIS A 45 -7.87 15.88 -17.92
N GLN A 46 -8.37 14.66 -18.10
CA GLN A 46 -8.79 13.80 -16.98
C GLN A 46 -7.61 13.31 -16.12
N GLN A 47 -6.44 13.05 -16.73
CA GLN A 47 -5.22 12.73 -15.98
C GLN A 47 -4.75 13.95 -15.19
N LEU A 48 -4.63 15.11 -15.85
CA LEU A 48 -4.24 16.37 -15.19
C LEU A 48 -5.13 16.70 -13.98
N MET A 49 -6.46 16.59 -14.13
CA MET A 49 -7.37 16.88 -13.01
C MET A 49 -7.24 15.87 -11.85
N ARG A 50 -6.91 14.60 -12.12
CA ARG A 50 -6.59 13.65 -11.05
C ARG A 50 -5.27 14.00 -10.38
N GLU A 51 -4.23 14.28 -11.15
CA GLU A 51 -2.91 14.69 -10.63
C GLU A 51 -3.00 15.92 -9.72
N LEU A 52 -3.82 16.91 -10.11
CA LEU A 52 -4.11 18.09 -9.29
C LEU A 52 -4.87 17.73 -8.00
N ASN A 53 -5.93 16.91 -8.07
CA ASN A 53 -6.68 16.48 -6.89
C ASN A 53 -5.80 15.73 -5.87
N GLU A 54 -4.85 14.90 -6.31
CA GLU A 54 -3.91 14.21 -5.42
C GLU A 54 -2.95 15.20 -4.74
N LEU A 55 -2.48 16.23 -5.47
CA LEU A 55 -1.66 17.30 -4.89
C LEU A 55 -2.47 18.14 -3.89
N GLU A 56 -3.71 18.48 -4.19
CA GLU A 56 -4.61 19.22 -3.29
C GLU A 56 -4.90 18.42 -2.01
N ALA A 57 -5.13 17.10 -2.13
CA ALA A 57 -5.25 16.19 -0.99
C ALA A 57 -3.94 16.07 -0.18
N ALA A 58 -2.78 16.16 -0.86
CA ALA A 58 -1.48 16.26 -0.21
C ALA A 58 -1.29 17.60 0.52
N GLY A 59 -1.97 18.66 0.09
CA GLY A 59 -2.01 19.98 0.74
C GLY A 59 -1.53 21.15 -0.12
N TYR A 60 -1.44 20.97 -1.45
CA TYR A 60 -1.22 22.05 -2.42
C TYR A 60 -2.45 22.94 -2.55
N ASN A 61 -2.27 24.25 -2.69
CA ASN A 61 -3.34 25.21 -2.89
C ASN A 61 -3.12 26.10 -4.14
N PRO A 62 -3.89 25.91 -5.23
CA PRO A 62 -3.79 26.71 -6.44
C PRO A 62 -4.50 28.08 -6.38
N ASP A 63 -5.13 28.47 -5.27
CA ASP A 63 -6.08 29.61 -5.22
C ASP A 63 -5.44 31.01 -5.41
N ASP A 64 -4.13 31.20 -5.19
CA ASP A 64 -3.48 32.49 -5.47
C ASP A 64 -3.10 32.63 -6.95
N ALA A 65 -3.98 33.26 -7.72
CA ALA A 65 -3.77 33.53 -9.14
C ALA A 65 -2.60 34.49 -9.45
N ASN A 66 -1.97 35.15 -8.46
CA ASN A 66 -0.89 36.12 -8.65
C ASN A 66 0.49 35.60 -8.19
N THR A 67 0.54 34.51 -7.44
CA THR A 67 1.77 33.95 -6.86
C THR A 67 1.83 32.46 -7.17
N TYR A 68 2.97 31.98 -7.66
CA TYR A 68 3.17 30.54 -7.78
C TYR A 68 3.23 29.92 -6.37
N PRO A 69 2.40 28.91 -6.03
CA PRO A 69 2.34 28.38 -4.67
C PRO A 69 3.67 27.79 -4.20
N ASP A 70 4.03 28.06 -2.95
CA ASP A 70 5.26 27.59 -2.29
C ASP A 70 5.08 26.20 -1.64
N ASP A 71 3.84 25.74 -1.48
CA ASP A 71 3.48 24.44 -0.92
C ASP A 71 3.64 23.26 -1.90
N LEU A 72 3.78 23.52 -3.21
CA LEU A 72 3.83 22.48 -4.24
C LEU A 72 4.97 21.47 -4.06
N GLU A 73 6.16 21.91 -3.62
CA GLU A 73 7.27 21.00 -3.31
C GLU A 73 6.94 20.11 -2.09
N GLN A 74 6.30 20.69 -1.08
CA GLN A 74 5.91 19.99 0.16
C GLN A 74 4.77 18.99 -0.11
N ALA A 75 3.80 19.33 -0.96
CA ALA A 75 2.73 18.44 -1.39
C ALA A 75 3.29 17.24 -2.17
N GLN A 76 4.16 17.46 -3.16
CA GLN A 76 4.83 16.38 -3.90
C GLN A 76 5.64 15.45 -2.99
N GLN A 77 6.40 16.00 -2.04
CA GLN A 77 7.19 15.21 -1.09
C GLN A 77 6.31 14.31 -0.21
N LYS A 78 5.16 14.82 0.26
CA LYS A 78 4.18 14.06 1.04
C LYS A 78 3.55 12.95 0.20
N LEU A 79 3.05 13.26 -0.99
CA LEU A 79 2.43 12.28 -1.89
C LEU A 79 3.43 11.17 -2.29
N GLN A 80 4.71 11.50 -2.46
CA GLN A 80 5.77 10.52 -2.69
C GLN A 80 6.08 9.67 -1.44
N ALA A 81 5.86 10.18 -0.22
CA ALA A 81 5.93 9.38 0.99
C ALA A 81 4.74 8.41 1.11
N GLU A 82 3.54 8.86 0.77
CA GLU A 82 2.31 8.05 0.73
C GLU A 82 2.44 6.90 -0.28
N TYR A 83 2.86 7.16 -1.53
CA TYR A 83 3.18 6.13 -2.52
C TYR A 83 4.22 5.11 -2.02
N ARG A 84 5.26 5.55 -1.31
CA ARG A 84 6.27 4.64 -0.76
C ARG A 84 5.74 3.78 0.39
N ALA A 85 4.74 4.25 1.14
CA ALA A 85 4.07 3.46 2.16
C ALA A 85 3.10 2.44 1.54
N ASP A 86 2.35 2.85 0.53
CA ASP A 86 1.28 2.06 -0.08
C ASP A 86 1.75 1.04 -1.12
N CYS A 87 2.81 1.37 -1.87
CA CYS A 87 3.11 0.71 -3.15
C CYS A 87 4.54 0.16 -3.28
N VAL A 88 5.48 0.63 -2.47
CA VAL A 88 6.79 -0.02 -2.36
C VAL A 88 6.68 -1.13 -1.33
N PRO A 89 6.75 -2.42 -1.71
CA PRO A 89 6.65 -3.49 -0.74
C PRO A 89 7.80 -3.37 0.26
N ALA A 90 7.48 -3.17 1.54
CA ALA A 90 8.44 -3.27 2.62
C ALA A 90 9.13 -4.64 2.49
N ALA A 91 10.43 -4.62 2.14
CA ALA A 91 11.16 -5.80 1.72
C ALA A 91 10.93 -6.92 2.73
N ALA A 92 10.21 -7.96 2.30
CA ALA A 92 9.49 -8.86 3.19
C ALA A 92 10.36 -9.28 4.37
N HIS A 93 9.91 -8.91 5.59
CA HIS A 93 10.65 -9.11 6.84
C HIS A 93 11.37 -10.46 6.80
N LEU A 94 12.71 -10.42 6.75
CA LEU A 94 13.58 -11.56 6.46
C LEU A 94 13.13 -12.80 7.25
N SER A 95 12.39 -13.70 6.62
CA SER A 95 11.79 -14.87 7.29
C SER A 95 12.89 -15.79 7.82
N PRO A 96 13.13 -15.86 9.13
CA PRO A 96 14.25 -16.61 9.68
C PRO A 96 13.80 -18.05 9.99
N SER A 97 13.22 -18.74 9.00
CA SER A 97 12.56 -20.05 9.18
C SER A 97 12.69 -20.98 7.97
N ALA A 98 13.93 -21.21 7.51
CA ALA A 98 14.27 -22.46 6.83
C ALA A 98 15.07 -23.33 7.83
N PRO A 99 14.61 -24.53 8.18
CA PRO A 99 15.36 -25.41 9.06
C PRO A 99 16.60 -25.93 8.31
N GLN A 100 17.79 -25.47 8.71
CA GLN A 100 19.04 -25.99 8.18
C GLN A 100 19.25 -27.41 8.73
N THR A 101 18.81 -28.41 7.97
CA THR A 101 19.13 -29.83 8.21
C THR A 101 20.56 -30.11 7.75
N SER A 102 21.54 -29.63 8.52
CA SER A 102 22.95 -30.04 8.42
C SER A 102 23.26 -31.02 9.55
N ALA A 103 22.76 -32.25 9.40
CA ALA A 103 23.25 -33.37 10.20
C ALA A 103 24.72 -33.64 9.81
N GLY A 104 25.66 -33.42 10.73
CA GLY A 104 27.09 -33.54 10.41
C GLY A 104 28.04 -33.25 11.57
N VAL A 105 28.20 -34.23 12.45
CA VAL A 105 29.36 -34.46 13.35
C VAL A 105 29.92 -33.31 14.22
N ALA A 106 29.60 -33.40 15.51
CA ALA A 106 30.56 -33.13 16.58
C ALA A 106 30.98 -34.47 17.22
N PRO A 107 32.00 -34.57 18.10
CA PRO A 107 32.98 -33.55 18.52
C PRO A 107 34.46 -34.02 18.41
N ALA A 108 35.42 -33.10 18.55
CA ALA A 108 36.78 -33.44 18.98
C ALA A 108 37.38 -32.28 19.81
N GLN A 109 37.85 -32.58 21.01
CA GLN A 109 38.43 -31.61 21.94
C GLN A 109 39.96 -31.61 21.79
N ALA A 110 40.59 -30.43 21.75
CA ALA A 110 42.02 -30.28 22.00
C ALA A 110 42.31 -28.86 22.51
N ALA A 111 42.96 -28.77 23.68
CA ALA A 111 43.35 -27.50 24.28
C ALA A 111 44.72 -27.03 23.77
N HIS A 112 44.92 -25.70 23.60
CA HIS A 112 46.16 -25.00 23.97
C HIS A 112 46.01 -23.46 23.93
N GLN A 113 46.45 -22.78 24.99
CA GLN A 113 47.01 -21.41 24.98
C GLN A 113 48.51 -21.49 24.59
N PRO A 114 49.31 -20.40 24.47
CA PRO A 114 49.03 -18.96 24.53
C PRO A 114 49.25 -18.33 23.12
N ALA A 115 49.68 -17.08 22.84
CA ALA A 115 50.12 -15.93 23.64
C ALA A 115 49.93 -14.61 22.86
N GLY A 116 50.12 -13.45 23.53
CA GLY A 116 50.10 -12.10 22.95
C GLY A 116 49.87 -11.03 24.00
#